data_AF-A0AAW9NQM8-F1
#
_entry.id   AF-A0AAW9NQM8-F1
#
_cell.length_a   1.000
_cell.length_b   1.000
_cell.length_c   1.000
_cell.angle_alpha   90.00
_cell.angle_beta   90.00
_cell.angle_gamma   90.00
#
_symmetry.space_group_name_H-M   'P 1'
#
loop_
_entity.id
_entity.type
_entity.pdbx_description
1 polymer ?
#
loop_
_entity_poly.entity_id
_entity_poly.type
_entity_poly.pdbx_seq_one_letter_code
_entity_poly.pdbx_strand_id
1 'polypeptide(L)'
;MAVGTRIIYDADGQIIEVYGDMEGGVSERPQWGQLDYIDIDFGQINLMTHRVVGVNTESRTPILEEIDNETEEEKRIRELEDTLLLATDNEIGGIL
;
A
#
# COMPACT_ATOMS: atom_id res chain seq x y z
N MET A 1 28.11 12.20 -3.32
CA MET A 1 28.12 11.14 -4.36
C MET A 1 27.37 11.68 -5.56
N ALA A 2 27.70 11.26 -6.77
CA ALA A 2 26.95 11.62 -7.97
C ALA A 2 26.48 10.34 -8.67
N VAL A 3 25.26 10.33 -9.17
CA VAL A 3 24.71 9.25 -10.00
C VAL A 3 24.21 9.85 -11.31
N GLY A 4 24.60 9.25 -12.43
CA GLY A 4 24.19 9.71 -13.76
C GLY A 4 22.74 9.35 -14.08
N THR A 5 22.31 9.65 -15.30
CA THR A 5 20.94 9.38 -15.76
C THR A 5 20.61 7.88 -15.85
N ARG A 6 19.41 7.48 -15.42
CA ARG A 6 18.85 6.11 -15.60
C ARG A 6 17.57 6.20 -16.39
N ILE A 7 17.45 5.38 -17.41
CA ILE A 7 16.28 5.27 -18.28
C ILE A 7 15.67 3.89 -18.05
N ILE A 8 14.36 3.84 -17.80
CA ILE A 8 13.56 2.62 -17.69
C ILE A 8 12.69 2.55 -18.93
N TYR A 9 12.65 1.39 -19.58
CA TYR A 9 11.91 1.17 -20.81
C TYR A 9 11.27 -0.23 -20.85
N ASP A 10 10.24 -0.39 -21.67
CA ASP A 10 9.54 -1.66 -21.87
C ASP A 10 10.23 -2.58 -22.90
N ALA A 11 9.60 -3.71 -23.23
CA ALA A 11 10.15 -4.68 -24.18
C ALA A 11 10.29 -4.14 -25.62
N ASP A 12 9.50 -3.11 -25.99
CA ASP A 12 9.51 -2.49 -27.31
C ASP A 12 10.46 -1.27 -27.36
N GLY A 13 11.09 -0.92 -26.24
CA GLY A 13 11.97 0.24 -26.12
C GLY A 13 11.24 1.55 -25.86
N GLN A 14 9.95 1.52 -25.49
CA GLN A 14 9.24 2.72 -25.07
C GLN A 14 9.67 3.11 -23.66
N ILE A 15 9.92 4.40 -23.45
CA ILE A 15 10.38 4.92 -22.17
C ILE A 15 9.23 4.91 -21.18
N ILE A 16 9.46 4.27 -20.02
CA ILE A 16 8.56 4.27 -18.88
C ILE A 16 8.90 5.44 -17.93
N GLU A 17 10.19 5.62 -17.61
CA GLU A 17 10.64 6.62 -16.64
C GLU A 17 12.08 7.05 -16.90
N VAL A 18 12.42 8.32 -16.61
CA VAL A 18 13.79 8.85 -16.70
C VAL A 18 14.17 9.56 -15.41
N TYR A 19 15.17 9.01 -14.73
CA TYR A 19 15.83 9.68 -13.61
C TYR A 19 17.06 10.42 -14.13
N GLY A 20 17.04 11.76 -14.05
CA GLY A 20 18.17 12.60 -14.43
C GLY A 20 19.40 12.42 -13.53
N ASP A 21 20.42 13.24 -13.80
CA ASP A 21 21.63 13.29 -13.00
C ASP A 21 21.32 13.82 -11.59
N MET A 22 21.94 13.23 -10.57
CA MET A 22 21.75 13.62 -9.17
C MET A 22 23.10 13.71 -8.45
N GLU A 23 23.24 14.70 -7.57
CA GLU A 23 24.45 14.93 -6.79
C GLU A 23 24.13 15.20 -5.31
N GLY A 24 25.05 14.86 -4.41
CA GLY A 24 24.95 15.12 -2.96
C GLY A 24 24.74 13.86 -2.14
N GLY A 25 23.79 13.91 -1.20
CA GLY A 25 23.39 12.82 -0.28
C GLY A 25 22.58 11.72 -0.95
N VAL A 26 22.91 11.37 -2.19
CA VAL A 26 22.26 10.31 -2.94
C VAL A 26 22.86 8.95 -2.57
N SER A 27 21.97 7.98 -2.41
CA SER A 27 22.35 6.57 -2.24
C SER A 27 22.69 5.95 -3.59
N GLU A 28 23.54 4.92 -3.58
CA GLU A 28 23.83 4.14 -4.77
C GLU A 28 22.54 3.49 -5.29
N ARG A 29 22.32 3.57 -6.61
CA ARG A 29 21.11 3.01 -7.20
C ARG A 29 21.23 1.49 -7.22
N PRO A 30 20.26 0.74 -6.67
CA PRO A 30 20.29 -0.71 -6.73
C PRO A 30 20.34 -1.19 -8.18
N GLN A 31 21.04 -2.30 -8.39
CA GLN A 31 20.97 -3.06 -9.64
C GLN A 31 19.69 -3.88 -9.61
N TRP A 32 18.75 -3.54 -10.47
CA TRP A 32 17.56 -4.35 -10.66
C TRP A 32 17.87 -5.54 -11.57
N GLY A 33 17.19 -6.65 -11.36
CA GLY A 33 17.15 -7.75 -12.32
C GLY A 33 16.18 -7.43 -13.46
N GLN A 34 15.39 -8.41 -13.86
CA GLN A 34 14.29 -8.19 -14.80
C GLN A 34 13.15 -7.42 -14.12
N LEU A 35 12.63 -6.41 -14.82
CA LEU A 35 11.37 -5.75 -14.44
C LEU A 35 10.21 -6.54 -15.05
N ASP A 36 9.17 -6.78 -14.24
CA ASP A 36 7.92 -7.44 -14.66
C ASP A 36 6.74 -6.51 -14.35
N TYR A 37 5.59 -6.79 -14.94
CA TYR A 37 4.36 -6.02 -14.77
C TYR A 37 3.17 -6.96 -14.58
N ILE A 38 2.10 -6.47 -13.95
CA ILE A 38 0.81 -7.16 -13.93
C ILE A 38 -0.27 -6.17 -14.34
N ASP A 39 -1.19 -6.64 -15.18
CA ASP A 39 -2.40 -5.90 -15.52
C ASP A 39 -3.52 -6.36 -14.60
N ILE A 40 -4.29 -5.39 -14.11
CA ILE A 40 -5.40 -5.62 -13.20
C ILE A 40 -6.65 -5.02 -13.83
N ASP A 41 -7.68 -5.83 -13.96
CA ASP A 41 -8.91 -5.40 -14.62
C ASP A 41 -9.58 -4.25 -13.86
N PHE A 42 -10.24 -3.38 -14.64
CA PHE A 42 -10.95 -2.24 -14.09
C PHE A 42 -11.96 -2.67 -13.02
N GLY A 43 -11.87 -2.05 -11.84
CA GLY A 43 -12.76 -2.30 -10.71
C GLY A 43 -12.36 -3.47 -9.79
N GLN A 44 -11.28 -4.21 -10.07
CA GLN A 44 -10.84 -5.30 -9.19
C GLN A 44 -10.17 -4.83 -7.89
N ILE A 45 -9.66 -3.60 -7.84
CA ILE A 45 -9.09 -3.01 -6.62
C ILE A 45 -9.78 -1.70 -6.33
N ASN A 46 -10.26 -1.56 -5.10
CA ASN A 46 -10.70 -0.27 -4.58
C ASN A 46 -9.53 0.44 -3.88
N LEU A 47 -8.84 1.30 -4.62
CA LEU A 47 -7.70 2.08 -4.10
C LEU A 47 -8.09 3.16 -3.08
N MET A 48 -9.39 3.39 -2.84
CA MET A 48 -9.85 4.27 -1.76
C MET A 48 -9.83 3.59 -0.40
N THR A 49 -9.97 2.25 -0.37
CA THR A 49 -10.02 1.48 0.87
C THR A 49 -8.79 0.60 1.07
N HIS A 50 -7.97 0.41 0.04
CA HIS A 50 -6.79 -0.44 0.09
C HIS A 50 -5.59 0.24 -0.57
N ARG A 51 -4.41 0.04 0.01
CA ARG A 51 -3.11 0.40 -0.56
C ARG A 51 -2.44 -0.85 -1.13
N VAL A 52 -1.86 -0.74 -2.33
CA VAL A 52 -0.97 -1.78 -2.87
C VAL A 52 0.40 -1.65 -2.18
N VAL A 53 0.84 -2.69 -1.49
CA VAL A 53 2.13 -2.70 -0.76
C VAL A 53 3.18 -3.59 -1.40
N GLY A 54 2.76 -4.42 -2.35
CA GLY A 54 3.65 -5.28 -3.12
C GLY A 54 2.86 -6.11 -4.12
N VAL A 55 3.56 -7.06 -4.74
CA VAL A 55 3.00 -8.04 -5.67
C VAL A 55 3.56 -9.40 -5.29
N ASN A 56 2.68 -10.40 -5.19
CA ASN A 56 3.12 -11.79 -5.13
C ASN A 56 3.53 -12.22 -6.54
N THR A 57 4.83 -12.46 -6.71
CA THR A 57 5.44 -12.77 -8.01
C THR A 57 5.07 -14.16 -8.54
N GLU A 58 4.69 -15.10 -7.67
CA GLU A 58 4.26 -16.45 -8.08
C GLU A 58 2.81 -16.44 -8.59
N SER A 59 1.90 -15.79 -7.86
CA SER A 59 0.48 -15.73 -8.23
C SER A 59 0.13 -14.58 -9.18
N ARG A 60 1.06 -13.64 -9.41
CA ARG A 60 0.83 -12.39 -10.17
C ARG A 60 -0.35 -11.58 -9.61
N THR A 61 -0.50 -11.54 -8.30
CA THR A 61 -1.56 -10.79 -7.61
C THR A 61 -0.99 -9.68 -6.72
N PRO A 62 -1.65 -8.52 -6.63
CA PRO A 62 -1.24 -7.47 -5.70
C PRO A 62 -1.40 -7.94 -4.26
N ILE A 63 -0.53 -7.45 -3.38
CA ILE A 63 -0.69 -7.56 -1.93
C ILE A 63 -1.33 -6.25 -1.46
N LEU A 64 -2.52 -6.36 -0.88
CA LEU A 64 -3.33 -5.23 -0.45
C LEU A 64 -3.29 -5.09 1.08
N GLU A 65 -3.16 -3.86 1.54
CA GLU A 65 -3.31 -3.48 2.95
C GLU A 65 -4.52 -2.55 3.05
N GLU A 66 -5.43 -2.83 3.99
CA GLU A 66 -6.57 -1.94 4.25
C GLU A 66 -6.07 -0.58 4.74
N ILE A 67 -6.59 0.48 4.14
CA ILE A 67 -6.40 1.84 4.64
C ILE A 67 -7.44 2.01 5.73
N ASP A 68 -6.97 2.12 6.98
CA ASP A 68 -7.82 2.55 8.07
C ASP A 68 -8.16 4.02 7.83
N ASN A 69 -9.35 4.24 7.29
CA ASN A 69 -9.91 5.58 7.05
C ASN A 69 -10.56 6.14 8.32
N GLU A 70 -10.52 5.39 9.44
CA GLU A 70 -11.05 5.88 10.70
C GLU A 70 -10.23 7.06 11.21
N THR A 71 -10.91 8.18 11.43
CA THR A 71 -10.30 9.30 12.13
C THR A 71 -10.05 8.94 13.59
N GLU A 72 -9.03 9.53 14.22
CA GLU A 72 -8.78 9.31 15.66
C GLU A 72 -9.99 9.62 16.56
N GLU A 73 -10.91 10.48 16.09
CA GLU A 73 -12.17 10.78 16.77
C GLU A 73 -13.18 9.63 16.64
N GLU A 74 -13.39 9.09 15.44
CA GLU A 74 -14.24 7.92 15.20
C GLU A 74 -13.72 6.70 15.96
N LYS A 75 -12.40 6.50 16.00
CA LYS A 75 -11.75 5.43 16.76
C LYS A 75 -12.03 5.52 18.24
N ARG A 76 -11.91 6.72 18.82
CA ARG A 76 -12.26 6.96 20.23
C ARG A 76 -13.73 6.71 20.51
N ILE A 77 -14.62 7.10 19.60
CA ILE A 77 -16.06 6.86 19.76
C ILE A 77 -16.33 5.35 19.78
N ARG A 78 -15.76 4.59 18.83
CA ARG A 78 -15.89 3.12 18.75
C ARG A 78 -15.39 2.42 20.02
N GLU A 79 -14.21 2.80 20.52
CA GLU A 79 -13.65 2.23 21.76
C GLU A 79 -14.54 2.52 22.98
N LEU A 80 -15.15 3.72 23.04
CA LEU A 80 -16.10 4.08 24.09
C LEU A 80 -17.41 3.30 23.98
N GLU A 81 -17.94 3.09 22.77
CA GLU A 81 -19.13 2.29 22.51
C GLU A 81 -18.92 0.81 22.90
N ASP A 82 -17.79 0.22 22.52
CA ASP A 82 -17.44 -1.16 22.89
C ASP A 82 -17.32 -1.33 24.42
N THR A 83 -16.70 -0.34 25.10
CA THR A 83 -16.59 -0.34 26.56
C THR A 83 -17.96 -0.26 27.23
N LEU A 84 -18.85 0.61 26.73
CA LEU A 84 -20.22 0.75 27.20
C LEU A 84 -21.04 -0.52 26.98
N LEU A 85 -20.89 -1.16 25.82
CA LEU A 85 -21.57 -2.42 25.50
C LEU A 85 -21.13 -3.54 26.45
N LEU A 86 -19.81 -3.72 26.64
CA LEU A 86 -19.25 -4.69 27.58
C LEU A 86 -19.69 -4.43 29.03
N ALA A 87 -19.78 -3.16 29.43
CA ALA A 87 -20.26 -2.79 30.76
C ALA A 87 -21.75 -3.12 30.92
N THR A 88 -22.56 -2.85 29.89
CA THR A 88 -24.00 -3.12 29.86
C THR A 88 -24.28 -4.62 29.90
N ASP A 89 -23.56 -5.43 29.13
CA ASP A 89 -23.67 -6.89 29.14
C ASP A 89 -23.29 -7.51 30.50
N ASN A 90 -22.29 -6.93 31.18
CA ASN A 90 -21.88 -7.32 32.53
C ASN A 90 -22.89 -6.90 33.60
N GLU A 91 -23.54 -5.75 33.46
CA GLU A 91 -24.55 -5.27 34.42
C GLU A 91 -25.93 -5.94 34.24
N ILE A 92 -26.31 -6.27 33.01
CA ILE A 92 -27.61 -6.87 32.70
C ILE A 92 -27.55 -8.41 32.75
N GLY A 93 -26.34 -8.99 32.82
CA GLY A 93 -26.15 -10.43 32.88
C GLY A 93 -26.56 -11.10 31.57
N GLY A 94 -25.78 -10.86 30.52
CA GLY A 94 -25.72 -11.60 29.25
C GLY A 94 -27.05 -12.14 28.70
N ILE A 95 -27.63 -11.47 27.71
CA ILE A 95 -28.67 -12.07 26.87
C ILE A 95 -27.97 -12.74 25.67
N LEU A 96 -27.53 -13.97 25.86
CA LEU A 96 -27.32 -14.96 24.81
C LEU A 96 -28.24 -16.15 25.07
#